data_AF-A0A6J2WL38-F1
#
_entry.id   AF-A0A6J2WL38-F1
#
_cell.length_a   1.000
_cell.length_b   1.000
_cell.length_c   1.000
_cell.angle_alpha   90.00
_cell.angle_beta   90.00
_cell.angle_gamma   90.00
#
_symmetry.space_group_name_H-M   'P 1'
#
loop_
_entity.id
_entity.type
_entity.pdbx_description
1 polymer ?
#
loop_
_entity_poly.entity_id
_entity_poly.type
_entity_poly.pdbx_seq_one_letter_code
_entity_poly.pdbx_strand_id
1 'polypeptide(L)'
;MAMKRISALLGLYSSSSLQQLRQMPVILRRSYNAAIPNNKTSQGNPENESLLGNLATMGVDLKMARRRQPGVLRKVLTNEIGLARFLQSKGANREMIASIISRYPRAITRSSEHLEERWGLWWSIFKSNKEIVSILHRSPESFFRSSDNENLEKNIMFLSSLGINPRDLRRLLTTAPRTFSNSLELNRQMVELLQDVCVSLGGENPEQFVKAVISRNLYILIRSTKRIRANIDFLRTSLNISDAELLTLLQGHGAEIIDVSHESLKRNFKKLQEKLLSLGCNNTDVKRLILSYSSVLFGSPSTLSNKLDCLMKGGITIKQILDKPKVLDFSISTMKHRLNELHRVAYDFKNNGIAILDTSHKRFEAKLEKLNYEE
;
A
#
# COMPACT_ATOMS: atom_id res chain seq x y z
N MET A 1 15.94 17.88 21.30
CA MET A 1 16.44 18.71 20.18
C MET A 1 15.58 18.63 18.92
N ALA A 2 15.10 17.45 18.49
CA ALA A 2 14.26 17.29 17.28
C ALA A 2 12.96 18.13 17.27
N MET A 3 12.26 18.23 18.41
CA MET A 3 11.01 19.02 18.51
C MET A 3 11.20 20.53 18.25
N LYS A 4 12.36 21.10 18.60
CA LYS A 4 12.67 22.52 18.34
C LYS A 4 13.04 22.78 16.87
N ARG A 5 13.61 21.79 16.17
CA ARG A 5 13.95 21.90 14.74
C ARG A 5 12.71 21.89 13.84
N ILE A 6 11.75 21.01 14.11
CA ILE A 6 10.53 20.91 13.30
C ILE A 6 9.60 22.13 13.53
N SER A 7 9.47 22.61 14.77
CA SER A 7 8.61 23.76 15.07
C SER A 7 9.18 25.10 14.57
N ALA A 8 10.51 25.25 14.49
CA ALA A 8 11.15 26.48 14.03
C ALA A 8 11.18 26.61 12.49
N LEU A 9 11.14 25.50 11.76
CA LEU A 9 11.19 25.50 10.29
C LEU A 9 9.80 25.54 9.63
N LEU A 10 8.75 25.09 10.32
CA LEU A 10 7.36 25.19 9.82
C LEU A 10 6.81 26.64 9.82
N GLY A 11 7.53 27.59 10.40
CA GLY A 11 7.19 29.02 10.41
C GLY A 11 7.95 29.88 9.39
N LEU A 12 8.86 29.30 8.59
CA LEU A 12 9.77 30.06 7.72
C LEU A 12 9.93 29.42 6.34
N TYR A 13 8.83 29.20 5.61
CA TYR A 13 8.91 28.97 4.16
C TYR A 13 7.73 29.64 3.44
N SER A 14 7.77 30.96 3.40
CA SER A 14 7.12 31.78 2.39
C SER A 14 8.18 32.19 1.35
N SER A 15 8.01 31.70 0.12
CA SER A 15 8.58 32.18 -1.15
C SER A 15 10.10 32.39 -1.32
N SER A 16 10.60 31.86 -2.44
CA SER A 16 11.79 32.30 -3.19
C SER A 16 13.17 31.82 -2.73
N SER A 17 13.63 30.70 -3.30
CA SER A 17 15.04 30.48 -3.73
C SER A 17 15.24 29.05 -4.24
N LEU A 18 14.78 28.77 -5.46
CA LEU A 18 15.20 27.59 -6.23
C LEU A 18 15.99 28.07 -7.45
N GLN A 19 17.25 28.38 -7.24
CA GLN A 19 18.26 28.43 -8.30
C GLN A 19 19.64 28.37 -7.64
N GLN A 20 20.53 27.60 -8.27
CA GLN A 20 21.92 27.32 -7.91
C GLN A 20 22.16 26.10 -7.02
N LEU A 21 22.27 24.94 -7.66
CA LEU A 21 23.34 23.97 -7.41
C LEU A 21 23.48 23.11 -8.68
N ARG A 22 24.10 23.70 -9.71
CA ARG A 22 24.61 23.00 -10.89
C ARG A 22 26.12 22.84 -10.71
N GLN A 23 26.60 21.64 -11.06
CA GLN A 23 27.99 21.23 -11.30
C GLN A 23 28.80 20.77 -10.08
N MET A 24 29.18 19.49 -10.07
CA MET A 24 30.56 18.99 -9.88
C MET A 24 30.63 17.49 -10.30
N PRO A 25 31.79 16.96 -10.73
CA PRO A 25 31.89 15.85 -11.67
C PRO A 25 32.08 14.46 -11.05
N VAL A 26 31.67 13.45 -11.83
CA VAL A 26 31.88 12.02 -11.61
C VAL A 26 33.32 11.65 -11.95
N ILE A 27 34.06 11.06 -11.00
CA ILE A 27 35.35 10.41 -11.28
C ILE A 27 35.27 8.92 -10.90
N LEU A 28 35.51 8.08 -11.91
CA LEU A 28 35.67 6.63 -11.85
C LEU A 28 36.72 6.21 -10.82
N ARG A 29 36.43 5.17 -10.03
CA ARG A 29 37.49 4.36 -9.41
C ARG A 29 37.55 2.98 -10.06
N ARG A 30 38.72 2.76 -10.66
CA ARG A 30 39.21 1.58 -11.35
C ARG A 30 39.54 0.48 -10.34
N SER A 31 39.25 -0.74 -10.78
CA SER A 31 39.51 -2.05 -10.19
C SER A 31 40.93 -2.28 -9.68
N TYR A 32 41.06 -2.97 -8.56
CA TYR A 32 42.20 -3.85 -8.25
C TYR A 32 41.67 -5.22 -7.81
N ASN A 33 41.84 -6.21 -8.68
CA ASN A 33 41.65 -7.62 -8.36
C ASN A 33 43.00 -8.17 -7.86
N ALA A 34 43.04 -8.65 -6.62
CA ALA A 34 44.07 -9.55 -6.14
C ALA A 34 43.37 -10.82 -5.63
N ALA A 35 43.70 -11.95 -6.24
CA ALA A 35 43.16 -13.25 -5.90
C ALA A 35 43.65 -13.69 -4.50
N ILE A 36 42.73 -14.16 -3.66
CA ILE A 36 43.02 -14.85 -2.40
C ILE A 36 42.55 -16.30 -2.55
N PRO A 37 43.37 -17.30 -2.20
CA PRO A 37 43.08 -18.70 -2.48
C PRO A 37 41.90 -19.22 -1.68
N ASN A 38 41.09 -20.00 -2.39
CA ASN A 38 39.90 -20.69 -1.93
C ASN A 38 40.31 -21.85 -1.00
N ASN A 39 40.15 -21.67 0.32
CA ASN A 39 39.91 -22.78 1.25
C ASN A 39 39.57 -22.24 2.64
N LYS A 40 38.27 -22.26 2.98
CA LYS A 40 37.73 -22.46 4.34
C LYS A 40 36.22 -22.61 4.23
N THR A 41 35.76 -23.82 4.52
CA THR A 41 34.40 -24.12 4.93
C THR A 41 33.95 -23.11 5.99
N SER A 42 32.93 -22.34 5.68
CA SER A 42 32.44 -21.24 6.52
C SER A 42 31.67 -21.76 7.74
N GLN A 43 32.38 -22.22 8.76
CA GLN A 43 31.86 -22.22 10.13
C GLN A 43 31.70 -20.75 10.55
N GLY A 44 30.51 -20.19 10.31
CA GLY A 44 30.16 -18.86 10.82
C GLY A 44 30.24 -18.84 12.34
N ASN A 45 30.53 -17.67 12.91
CA ASN A 45 30.57 -17.47 14.37
C ASN A 45 29.38 -18.13 15.06
N PRO A 46 29.58 -18.79 16.22
CA PRO A 46 28.49 -19.38 16.99
C PRO A 46 27.45 -18.32 17.38
N GLU A 47 26.23 -18.75 17.69
CA GLU A 47 25.22 -17.86 18.24
C GLU A 47 25.65 -17.39 19.63
N ASN A 48 25.27 -16.16 19.99
CA ASN A 48 25.59 -15.58 21.28
C ASN A 48 24.68 -16.19 22.35
N GLU A 49 25.21 -17.10 23.15
CA GLU A 49 24.46 -17.84 24.18
C GLU A 49 23.80 -16.92 25.21
N SER A 50 24.48 -15.84 25.61
CA SER A 50 23.91 -14.84 26.54
C SER A 50 22.68 -14.15 25.93
N LEU A 51 22.77 -13.75 24.65
CA LEU A 51 21.65 -13.20 23.92
C LEU A 51 20.49 -14.20 23.82
N LEU A 52 20.77 -15.47 23.52
CA LEU A 52 19.72 -16.50 23.45
C LEU A 52 19.01 -16.69 24.79
N GLY A 53 19.75 -16.69 25.90
CA GLY A 53 19.18 -16.74 27.25
C GLY A 53 18.28 -15.55 27.57
N ASN A 54 18.71 -14.33 27.22
CA ASN A 54 17.89 -13.12 27.41
C ASN A 54 16.60 -13.18 26.58
N LEU A 55 16.71 -13.54 25.29
CA LEU A 55 15.56 -13.63 24.40
C LEU A 55 14.56 -14.71 24.85
N ALA A 56 15.06 -15.87 25.32
CA ALA A 56 14.21 -16.93 25.87
C ALA A 56 13.44 -16.43 27.12
N THR A 57 14.13 -15.75 28.03
CA THR A 57 13.51 -15.16 29.24
C THR A 57 12.46 -14.10 28.89
N MET A 58 12.66 -13.37 27.80
CA MET A 58 11.69 -12.41 27.28
C MET A 58 10.49 -13.06 26.56
N GLY A 59 10.46 -14.38 26.39
CA GLY A 59 9.38 -15.09 25.68
C GLY A 59 9.46 -15.00 24.15
N VAL A 60 10.62 -14.66 23.60
CA VAL A 60 10.83 -14.55 22.15
C VAL A 60 10.83 -15.94 21.51
N ASP A 61 10.03 -16.14 20.46
CA ASP A 61 10.12 -17.30 19.57
C ASP A 61 11.48 -17.29 18.82
N LEU A 62 12.46 -17.99 19.40
CA LEU A 62 13.80 -18.14 18.86
C LEU A 62 13.83 -18.89 17.53
N LYS A 63 12.91 -19.85 17.29
CA LYS A 63 12.84 -20.57 16.02
C LYS A 63 12.45 -19.62 14.90
N MET A 64 11.45 -18.77 15.13
CA MET A 64 11.04 -17.75 14.18
C MET A 64 12.14 -16.70 13.95
N ALA A 65 12.76 -16.20 15.02
CA ALA A 65 13.84 -15.22 14.94
C ALA A 65 15.02 -15.74 14.10
N ARG A 66 15.46 -16.98 14.38
CA ARG A 66 16.54 -17.65 13.66
C ARG A 66 16.23 -17.85 12.17
N ARG A 67 14.99 -18.25 11.84
CA ARG A 67 14.54 -18.38 10.44
C ARG A 67 14.56 -17.06 9.70
N ARG A 68 14.20 -15.95 10.36
CA ARG A 68 14.07 -14.63 9.72
C ARG A 68 15.40 -13.91 9.55
N GLN A 69 16.21 -13.82 10.60
CA GLN A 69 17.42 -13.00 10.62
C GLN A 69 18.54 -13.68 11.45
N PRO A 70 19.07 -14.85 10.99
CA PRO A 70 20.02 -15.64 11.77
C PRO A 70 21.30 -14.89 12.11
N GLY A 71 21.76 -13.99 11.23
CA GLY A 71 22.94 -13.17 11.47
C GLY A 71 22.83 -12.21 12.65
N VAL A 72 21.62 -11.89 13.13
CA VAL A 72 21.44 -11.05 14.33
C VAL A 72 21.82 -11.82 15.60
N LEU A 73 21.54 -13.12 15.65
CA LEU A 73 21.79 -13.96 16.84
C LEU A 73 23.28 -14.25 17.06
N ARG A 74 24.13 -13.97 16.05
CA ARG A 74 25.59 -14.13 16.10
C ARG A 74 26.31 -12.82 16.47
N LYS A 75 25.57 -11.74 16.72
CA LYS A 75 26.18 -10.46 17.09
C LYS A 75 26.67 -10.51 18.53
N VAL A 76 27.90 -10.03 18.73
CA VAL A 76 28.50 -9.89 20.06
C VAL A 76 27.78 -8.81 20.88
N LEU A 77 27.43 -7.69 20.24
CA LEU A 77 26.75 -6.56 20.87
C LEU A 77 25.32 -6.40 20.35
N THR A 78 24.38 -6.43 21.29
CA THR A 78 22.93 -6.23 21.09
C THR A 78 22.36 -5.38 22.23
N ASN A 79 21.13 -4.91 22.06
CA ASN A 79 20.41 -4.01 22.97
C ASN A 79 18.98 -4.53 23.22
N GLU A 80 18.80 -5.83 23.40
CA GLU A 80 17.51 -6.47 23.63
C GLU A 80 16.84 -5.99 24.93
N ILE A 81 17.63 -5.83 26.00
CA ILE A 81 17.12 -5.31 27.29
C ILE A 81 16.76 -3.83 27.17
N GLY A 82 17.60 -3.02 26.52
CA GLY A 82 17.30 -1.59 26.33
C GLY A 82 16.10 -1.37 25.41
N LEU A 83 15.97 -2.15 24.33
CA LEU A 83 14.78 -2.14 23.48
C LEU A 83 13.52 -2.52 24.28
N ALA A 84 13.59 -3.55 25.13
CA ALA A 84 12.46 -3.97 25.95
C ALA A 84 12.01 -2.85 26.89
N ARG A 85 12.95 -2.26 27.65
CA ARG A 85 12.67 -1.13 28.55
C ARG A 85 12.12 0.08 27.79
N PHE A 86 12.70 0.39 26.63
CA PHE A 86 12.23 1.45 25.76
C PHE A 86 10.76 1.23 25.37
N LEU A 87 10.41 0.07 24.81
CA LEU A 87 9.04 -0.23 24.39
C LEU A 87 8.06 -0.31 25.58
N GLN A 88 8.50 -0.84 26.72
CA GLN A 88 7.70 -0.84 27.96
C GLN A 88 7.38 0.59 28.41
N SER A 89 8.36 1.50 28.40
CA SER A 89 8.13 2.91 28.76
C SER A 89 7.14 3.62 27.84
N LYS A 90 6.94 3.12 26.61
CA LYS A 90 5.93 3.62 25.68
C LYS A 90 4.59 2.87 25.76
N GLY A 91 4.45 1.89 26.67
CA GLY A 91 3.20 1.18 26.95
C GLY A 91 3.04 -0.18 26.25
N ALA A 92 4.11 -0.77 25.70
CA ALA A 92 4.06 -2.14 25.20
C ALA A 92 4.19 -3.16 26.34
N ASN A 93 3.33 -4.18 26.37
CA ASN A 93 3.45 -5.28 27.32
C ASN A 93 4.52 -6.30 26.87
N ARG A 94 4.84 -7.26 27.74
CA ARG A 94 5.91 -8.24 27.52
C ARG A 94 5.64 -9.10 26.28
N GLU A 95 4.40 -9.53 26.09
CA GLU A 95 3.97 -10.40 24.99
C GLU A 95 4.11 -9.68 23.64
N MET A 96 3.73 -8.41 23.57
CA MET A 96 3.89 -7.59 22.37
C MET A 96 5.36 -7.39 22.03
N ILE A 97 6.22 -7.14 23.03
CA ILE A 97 7.66 -6.96 22.83
C ILE A 97 8.30 -8.24 22.32
N ALA A 98 7.97 -9.38 22.93
CA ALA A 98 8.42 -10.69 22.48
C ALA A 98 8.03 -10.93 21.02
N SER A 99 6.75 -10.73 20.69
CA SER A 99 6.19 -10.85 19.35
C SER A 99 6.87 -9.93 18.32
N ILE A 100 7.20 -8.70 18.71
CA ILE A 100 7.94 -7.73 17.88
C ILE A 100 9.33 -8.28 17.55
N ILE A 101 10.08 -8.72 18.55
CA ILE A 101 11.46 -9.21 18.39
C ILE A 101 11.49 -10.52 17.59
N SER A 102 10.56 -11.45 17.84
CA SER A 102 10.44 -12.71 17.08
C SER A 102 10.26 -12.48 15.57
N ARG A 103 9.46 -11.48 15.21
CA ARG A 103 9.16 -11.15 13.80
C ARG A 103 10.19 -10.24 13.16
N TYR A 104 10.96 -9.47 13.95
CA TYR A 104 11.99 -8.58 13.44
C TYR A 104 13.22 -8.48 14.36
N PRO A 105 14.06 -9.54 14.43
CA PRO A 105 15.18 -9.61 15.37
C PRO A 105 16.13 -8.42 15.34
N ARG A 106 16.39 -7.84 14.16
CA ARG A 106 17.26 -6.67 13.97
C ARG A 106 16.82 -5.44 14.78
N ALA A 107 15.59 -5.41 15.29
CA ALA A 107 15.15 -4.39 16.25
C ALA A 107 16.08 -4.27 17.46
N ILE A 108 16.64 -5.38 17.95
CA ILE A 108 17.53 -5.39 19.12
C ILE A 108 18.91 -4.79 18.84
N THR A 109 19.22 -4.40 17.60
CA THR A 109 20.52 -3.82 17.26
C THR A 109 20.48 -2.29 17.20
N ARG A 110 19.43 -1.66 17.75
CA ARG A 110 19.27 -0.20 17.77
C ARG A 110 19.70 0.35 19.13
N SER A 111 20.45 1.45 19.13
CA SER A 111 20.80 2.14 20.38
C SER A 111 19.58 2.88 20.95
N SER A 112 19.62 3.19 22.24
CA SER A 112 18.55 3.93 22.92
C SER A 112 18.35 5.32 22.32
N GLU A 113 19.42 6.02 21.96
CA GLU A 113 19.38 7.36 21.36
C GLU A 113 18.67 7.32 20.01
N HIS A 114 19.02 6.35 19.17
CA HIS A 114 18.39 6.15 17.87
C HIS A 114 16.89 5.84 18.03
N LEU A 115 16.53 4.98 18.99
CA LEU A 115 15.13 4.61 19.24
C LEU A 115 14.31 5.83 19.67
N GLU A 116 14.82 6.66 20.58
CA GLU A 116 14.14 7.88 21.03
C GLU A 116 14.01 8.92 19.91
N GLU A 117 15.05 9.13 19.10
CA GLU A 117 14.99 10.03 17.95
C GLU A 117 13.93 9.56 16.95
N ARG A 118 13.96 8.28 16.57
CA ARG A 118 12.99 7.70 15.63
C ARG A 118 11.56 7.76 16.17
N TRP A 119 11.40 7.54 17.47
CA TRP A 119 10.12 7.67 18.14
C TRP A 119 9.62 9.10 18.12
N GLY A 120 10.49 10.09 18.31
CA GLY A 120 10.16 11.51 18.18
C GLY A 120 9.60 11.85 16.79
N LEU A 121 10.22 11.30 15.74
CA LEU A 121 9.73 11.47 14.36
C LEU A 121 8.34 10.85 14.16
N TRP A 122 8.10 9.63 14.66
CA TRP A 122 6.78 9.00 14.60
C TRP A 122 5.74 9.73 15.45
N TRP A 123 6.12 10.17 16.65
CA TRP A 123 5.28 10.97 17.53
C TRP A 123 4.85 12.27 16.86
N SER A 124 5.73 12.91 16.07
CA SER A 124 5.41 14.13 15.33
C SER A 124 4.20 13.96 14.38
N ILE A 125 3.94 12.73 13.92
CA ILE A 125 2.85 12.38 13.01
C ILE A 125 1.62 11.84 13.76
N PHE A 126 1.81 10.84 14.63
CA PHE A 126 0.71 10.12 15.28
C PHE A 126 0.18 10.81 16.54
N LYS A 127 1.04 11.50 17.30
CA LYS A 127 0.70 12.14 18.58
C LYS A 127 0.09 11.17 19.62
N SER A 128 0.41 9.87 19.52
CA SER A 128 -0.15 8.83 20.41
C SER A 128 0.80 7.64 20.54
N ASN A 129 1.25 7.37 21.76
CA ASN A 129 2.11 6.19 22.05
C ASN A 129 1.33 4.90 21.81
N LYS A 130 0.06 4.86 22.23
CA LYS A 130 -0.83 3.70 22.03
C LYS A 130 -0.98 3.35 20.55
N GLU A 131 -1.12 4.36 19.69
CA GLU A 131 -1.23 4.15 18.24
C GLU A 131 0.08 3.62 17.66
N ILE A 132 1.22 4.23 18.01
CA ILE A 132 2.55 3.80 17.56
C ILE A 132 2.82 2.35 18.00
N VAL A 133 2.63 2.02 19.29
CA VAL A 133 2.80 0.67 19.83
C VAL A 133 1.90 -0.34 19.10
N SER A 134 0.63 0.01 18.84
CA SER A 134 -0.29 -0.85 18.08
C SER A 134 0.18 -1.10 16.64
N ILE A 135 0.77 -0.09 15.98
CA ILE A 135 1.38 -0.23 14.65
C ILE A 135 2.60 -1.15 14.72
N LEU A 136 3.53 -0.93 15.64
CA LEU A 136 4.71 -1.80 15.81
C LEU A 136 4.30 -3.24 16.08
N HIS A 137 3.27 -3.46 16.88
CA HIS A 137 2.76 -4.81 17.13
C HIS A 137 2.17 -5.46 15.87
N ARG A 138 1.49 -4.73 14.99
CA ARG A 138 1.02 -5.30 13.72
C ARG A 138 2.16 -5.51 12.73
N SER A 139 3.07 -4.56 12.63
CA SER A 139 4.16 -4.55 11.64
C SER A 139 5.44 -3.94 12.23
N PRO A 140 6.31 -4.73 12.89
CA PRO A 140 7.56 -4.21 13.44
C PRO A 140 8.48 -3.60 12.37
N GLU A 141 8.41 -4.17 11.17
CA GLU A 141 9.24 -3.76 10.04
C GLU A 141 9.02 -2.30 9.64
N SER A 142 7.84 -1.71 9.89
CA SER A 142 7.60 -0.30 9.58
C SER A 142 8.53 0.64 10.34
N PHE A 143 8.89 0.29 11.57
CA PHE A 143 9.76 1.11 12.43
C PHE A 143 11.22 0.69 12.33
N PHE A 144 11.51 -0.62 12.31
CA PHE A 144 12.88 -1.13 12.48
C PHE A 144 13.64 -1.42 11.16
N ARG A 145 12.98 -1.36 9.99
CA ARG A 145 13.60 -1.68 8.70
C ARG A 145 14.83 -0.84 8.38
N SER A 146 14.75 0.46 8.61
CA SER A 146 15.84 1.40 8.39
C SER A 146 16.42 1.88 9.72
N SER A 147 17.70 2.29 9.72
CA SER A 147 18.33 3.04 10.81
C SER A 147 18.53 4.52 10.49
N ASP A 148 18.12 4.96 9.31
CA ASP A 148 18.36 6.31 8.86
C ASP A 148 17.21 7.20 9.34
N ASN A 149 17.46 7.93 10.44
CA ASN A 149 16.51 8.89 11.01
C ASN A 149 16.50 10.21 10.22
N GLU A 150 17.65 10.62 9.68
CA GLU A 150 17.77 11.83 8.88
C GLU A 150 16.97 11.71 7.57
N ASN A 151 17.09 10.58 6.87
CA ASN A 151 16.29 10.31 5.67
C ASN A 151 14.80 10.17 5.99
N LEU A 152 14.45 9.59 7.15
CA LEU A 152 13.06 9.54 7.61
C LEU A 152 12.51 10.97 7.80
N GLU A 153 13.23 11.83 8.52
CA GLU A 153 12.85 13.23 8.73
C GLU A 153 12.72 13.99 7.41
N LYS A 154 13.70 13.87 6.50
CA LYS A 154 13.67 14.47 5.16
C LYS A 154 12.42 14.05 4.36
N ASN A 155 12.06 12.77 4.40
CA ASN A 155 10.87 12.27 3.71
C ASN A 155 9.56 12.74 4.37
N ILE A 156 9.51 12.82 5.69
CA ILE A 156 8.36 13.38 6.41
C ILE A 156 8.13 14.83 5.99
N MET A 157 9.18 15.65 5.99
CA MET A 157 9.12 17.05 5.57
C MET A 157 8.70 17.18 4.11
N PHE A 158 9.32 16.42 3.21
CA PHE A 158 9.00 16.45 1.78
C PHE A 158 7.53 16.08 1.51
N LEU A 159 7.04 14.97 2.07
CA LEU A 159 5.65 14.56 1.87
C LEU A 159 4.67 15.57 2.48
N SER A 160 5.02 16.19 3.61
CA SER A 160 4.22 17.26 4.20
C SER A 160 4.19 18.51 3.31
N SER A 161 5.30 18.85 2.65
CA SER A 161 5.37 19.99 1.71
C SER A 161 4.52 19.80 0.45
N LEU A 162 4.15 18.56 0.10
CA LEU A 162 3.20 18.27 -0.99
C LEU A 162 1.73 18.52 -0.58
N GLY A 163 1.49 19.05 0.63
CA GLY A 163 0.14 19.29 1.15
C GLY A 163 -0.62 18.00 1.51
N ILE A 164 0.08 16.86 1.66
CA ILE A 164 -0.50 15.61 2.16
C ILE A 164 -0.92 15.84 3.60
N ASN A 165 -2.21 15.61 3.89
CA ASN A 165 -2.74 15.87 5.22
C ASN A 165 -2.18 14.85 6.25
N PRO A 166 -2.21 15.18 7.56
CA PRO A 166 -1.69 14.29 8.60
C PRO A 166 -2.34 12.90 8.62
N ARG A 167 -3.61 12.77 8.25
CA ARG A 167 -4.31 11.48 8.18
C ARG A 167 -3.72 10.59 7.10
N ASP A 168 -3.47 11.11 5.91
CA ASP A 168 -2.89 10.35 4.81
C ASP A 168 -1.40 10.07 5.03
N LEU A 169 -0.67 10.98 5.69
CA LEU A 169 0.71 10.73 6.12
C LEU A 169 0.80 9.56 7.13
N ARG A 170 -0.12 9.51 8.12
CA ARG A 170 -0.27 8.36 9.04
C ARG A 170 -0.57 7.07 8.29
N ARG A 171 -1.48 7.12 7.30
CA ARG A 171 -1.84 5.96 6.46
C ARG A 171 -0.64 5.48 5.65
N LEU A 172 0.13 6.37 5.02
CA LEU A 172 1.36 6.05 4.30
C LEU A 172 2.37 5.37 5.21
N LEU A 173 2.65 5.94 6.39
CA LEU A 173 3.66 5.39 7.30
C LEU A 173 3.26 4.02 7.86
N THR A 174 1.97 3.80 8.06
CA THR A 174 1.44 2.51 8.55
C THR A 174 1.38 1.44 7.46
N THR A 175 0.93 1.82 6.25
CA THR A 175 0.58 0.87 5.18
C THR A 175 1.73 0.63 4.21
N ALA A 176 2.48 1.68 3.90
CA ALA A 176 3.61 1.66 2.98
C ALA A 176 4.86 2.29 3.64
N PRO A 177 5.35 1.75 4.77
CA PRO A 177 6.49 2.33 5.50
C PRO A 177 7.76 2.43 4.65
N ARG A 178 7.87 1.62 3.60
CA ARG A 178 8.98 1.66 2.67
C ARG A 178 9.13 3.04 2.00
N THR A 179 8.02 3.77 1.81
CA THR A 179 8.03 5.16 1.33
C THR A 179 8.99 6.04 2.13
N PHE A 180 9.05 5.88 3.45
CA PHE A 180 9.90 6.69 4.33
C PHE A 180 11.33 6.15 4.48
N SER A 181 11.59 4.98 3.92
CA SER A 181 12.94 4.39 3.82
C SER A 181 13.55 4.50 2.43
N ASN A 182 12.77 4.93 1.43
CA ASN A 182 13.31 5.32 0.14
C ASN A 182 14.26 6.50 0.33
N SER A 183 15.25 6.65 -0.54
CA SER A 183 15.96 7.92 -0.62
C SER A 183 14.97 9.02 -0.99
N LEU A 184 15.21 10.23 -0.49
CA LEU A 184 14.40 11.41 -0.85
C LEU A 184 14.24 11.56 -2.37
N GLU A 185 15.31 11.31 -3.10
CA GLU A 185 15.35 11.39 -4.56
C GLU A 185 14.39 10.41 -5.25
N LEU A 186 14.27 9.18 -4.75
CA LEU A 186 13.32 8.21 -5.32
C LEU A 186 11.87 8.68 -5.16
N ASN A 187 11.54 9.31 -4.03
CA ASN A 187 10.20 9.87 -3.83
C ASN A 187 9.97 11.10 -4.72
N ARG A 188 10.99 11.95 -4.93
CA ARG A 188 10.93 13.09 -5.86
C ARG A 188 10.67 12.65 -7.29
N GLN A 189 11.40 11.66 -7.79
CA GLN A 189 11.22 11.15 -9.15
C GLN A 189 9.80 10.63 -9.43
N MET A 190 9.15 10.01 -8.43
CA MET A 190 7.75 9.59 -8.58
C MET A 190 6.81 10.80 -8.59
N VAL A 191 7.06 11.80 -7.74
CA VAL A 191 6.26 13.03 -7.72
C VAL A 191 6.38 13.79 -9.04
N GLU A 192 7.60 13.96 -9.55
CA GLU A 192 7.88 14.59 -10.84
C GLU A 192 7.16 13.85 -11.98
N LEU A 193 7.23 12.50 -12.01
CA LEU A 193 6.47 11.70 -12.97
C LEU A 193 4.96 12.00 -12.89
N LEU A 194 4.38 12.08 -11.70
CA LEU A 194 2.95 12.35 -11.54
C LEU A 194 2.59 13.79 -11.97
N GLN A 195 3.48 14.76 -11.74
CA GLN A 195 3.31 16.12 -12.24
C GLN A 195 3.36 16.16 -13.77
N ASP A 196 4.35 15.50 -14.37
CA ASP A 196 4.49 15.37 -15.83
C ASP A 196 3.24 14.73 -16.44
N VAL A 197 2.73 13.65 -15.82
CA VAL A 197 1.50 12.98 -16.25
C VAL A 197 0.34 13.98 -16.21
N CYS A 198 0.17 14.74 -15.12
CA CYS A 198 -0.90 15.74 -15.02
C CYS A 198 -0.84 16.76 -16.17
N VAL A 199 0.33 17.37 -16.38
CA VAL A 199 0.52 18.39 -17.43
C VAL A 199 0.32 17.80 -18.82
N SER A 200 0.87 16.61 -19.08
CA SER A 200 0.77 15.94 -20.39
C SER A 200 -0.66 15.56 -20.78
N LEU A 201 -1.56 15.45 -19.80
CA LEU A 201 -2.99 15.19 -19.99
C LEU A 201 -3.84 16.48 -19.93
N GLY A 202 -3.22 17.66 -19.90
CA GLY A 202 -3.91 18.95 -19.87
C GLY A 202 -4.44 19.36 -18.49
N GLY A 203 -3.95 18.76 -17.41
CA GLY A 203 -4.37 19.11 -16.05
C GLY A 203 -3.71 20.41 -15.55
N GLU A 204 -4.52 21.31 -14.99
CA GLU A 204 -4.10 22.66 -14.60
C GLU A 204 -3.38 22.72 -13.23
N ASN A 205 -3.61 21.75 -12.35
CA ASN A 205 -3.07 21.75 -10.98
C ASN A 205 -2.32 20.44 -10.66
N PRO A 206 -1.04 20.33 -11.08
CA PRO A 206 -0.21 19.15 -10.82
C PRO A 206 -0.04 18.82 -9.34
N GLU A 207 0.03 19.82 -8.47
CA GLU A 207 0.21 19.65 -7.03
C GLU A 207 -0.99 18.95 -6.40
N GLN A 208 -2.21 19.43 -6.72
CA GLN A 208 -3.45 18.82 -6.28
C GLN A 208 -3.64 17.42 -6.88
N PHE A 209 -3.22 17.21 -8.14
CA PHE A 209 -3.23 15.90 -8.78
C PHE A 209 -2.34 14.90 -8.03
N VAL A 210 -1.07 15.25 -7.77
CA VAL A 210 -0.12 14.40 -7.02
C VAL A 210 -0.70 14.04 -5.65
N LYS A 211 -1.19 15.04 -4.92
CA LYS A 211 -1.81 14.85 -3.60
C LYS A 211 -2.99 13.88 -3.68
N ALA A 212 -3.88 14.04 -4.65
CA ALA A 212 -5.05 13.17 -4.83
C ALA A 212 -4.63 11.72 -5.13
N VAL A 213 -3.67 11.52 -6.05
CA VAL A 213 -3.17 10.20 -6.42
C VAL A 213 -2.51 9.50 -5.23
N ILE A 214 -1.61 10.17 -4.51
CA ILE A 214 -0.92 9.58 -3.34
C ILE A 214 -1.91 9.25 -2.22
N SER A 215 -2.91 10.10 -1.98
CA SER A 215 -3.89 9.89 -0.91
C SER A 215 -4.84 8.72 -1.21
N ARG A 216 -5.11 8.45 -2.49
CA ARG A 216 -5.90 7.28 -2.92
C ARG A 216 -5.06 6.02 -3.04
N ASN A 217 -3.86 6.10 -3.60
CA ASN A 217 -2.94 4.98 -3.77
C ASN A 217 -1.69 5.13 -2.89
N LEU A 218 -1.74 4.53 -1.70
CA LEU A 218 -0.67 4.59 -0.69
C LEU A 218 0.64 3.91 -1.12
N TYR A 219 0.59 3.06 -2.14
CA TYR A 219 1.74 2.27 -2.60
C TYR A 219 2.44 2.89 -3.80
N ILE A 220 1.91 3.98 -4.38
CA ILE A 220 2.44 4.59 -5.59
C ILE A 220 3.93 4.96 -5.46
N LEU A 221 4.34 5.50 -4.31
CA LEU A 221 5.71 5.94 -4.02
C LEU A 221 6.73 4.79 -3.87
N ILE A 222 6.27 3.54 -3.78
CA ILE A 222 7.13 2.36 -3.72
C ILE A 222 7.05 1.52 -4.99
N ARG A 223 6.40 2.04 -6.04
CA ARG A 223 6.40 1.46 -7.37
C ARG A 223 7.52 2.06 -8.23
N SER A 224 7.84 1.34 -9.30
CA SER A 224 8.76 1.84 -10.32
C SER A 224 8.04 2.84 -11.22
N THR A 225 8.67 3.99 -11.46
CA THR A 225 8.21 5.00 -12.43
C THR A 225 7.97 4.40 -13.82
N LYS A 226 8.84 3.49 -14.28
CA LYS A 226 8.68 2.74 -15.53
C LYS A 226 7.38 1.94 -15.58
N ARG A 227 7.02 1.29 -14.46
CA ARG A 227 5.76 0.51 -14.37
C ARG A 227 4.56 1.43 -14.46
N ILE A 228 4.56 2.53 -13.70
CA ILE A 228 3.47 3.49 -13.67
C ILE A 228 3.23 4.07 -15.07
N ARG A 229 4.29 4.54 -15.74
CA ARG A 229 4.22 5.05 -17.12
C ARG A 229 3.64 4.02 -18.08
N ALA A 230 4.20 2.81 -18.10
CA ALA A 230 3.73 1.75 -18.99
C ALA A 230 2.26 1.37 -18.76
N ASN A 231 1.77 1.43 -17.52
CA ASN A 231 0.37 1.16 -17.20
C ASN A 231 -0.55 2.30 -17.63
N ILE A 232 -0.14 3.57 -17.47
CA ILE A 232 -0.89 4.73 -17.94
C ILE A 232 -1.01 4.70 -19.47
N ASP A 233 0.09 4.48 -20.19
CA ASP A 233 0.12 4.40 -21.65
C ASP A 233 -0.75 3.25 -22.17
N PHE A 234 -0.69 2.10 -21.48
CA PHE A 234 -1.52 0.95 -21.79
C PHE A 234 -3.01 1.26 -21.62
N LEU A 235 -3.41 1.88 -20.50
CA LEU A 235 -4.81 2.23 -20.26
C LEU A 235 -5.31 3.24 -21.29
N ARG A 236 -4.52 4.28 -21.59
CA ARG A 236 -4.86 5.30 -22.61
C ARG A 236 -5.12 4.66 -23.97
N THR A 237 -4.17 3.85 -24.44
CA THR A 237 -4.21 3.22 -25.77
C THR A 237 -5.30 2.15 -25.86
N SER A 238 -5.39 1.26 -24.87
CA SER A 238 -6.26 0.07 -24.94
C SER A 238 -7.73 0.41 -24.77
N LEU A 239 -8.04 1.48 -24.05
CA LEU A 239 -9.42 1.92 -23.80
C LEU A 239 -9.84 3.10 -24.66
N ASN A 240 -8.94 3.67 -25.46
CA ASN A 240 -9.17 4.92 -26.20
C ASN A 240 -9.80 5.99 -25.28
N ILE A 241 -9.17 6.18 -24.11
CA ILE A 241 -9.60 7.13 -23.08
C ILE A 241 -9.06 8.51 -23.44
N SER A 242 -9.92 9.53 -23.35
CA SER A 242 -9.51 10.93 -23.49
C SER A 242 -8.69 11.39 -22.29
N ASP A 243 -7.89 12.43 -22.48
CA ASP A 243 -6.97 12.87 -21.43
C ASP A 243 -7.70 13.33 -20.15
N ALA A 244 -8.86 13.98 -20.30
CA ALA A 244 -9.72 14.38 -19.19
C ALA A 244 -10.31 13.18 -18.42
N GLU A 245 -10.75 12.13 -19.14
CA GLU A 245 -11.23 10.89 -18.52
C GLU A 245 -10.08 10.16 -17.78
N LEU A 246 -8.88 10.15 -18.35
CA LEU A 246 -7.71 9.52 -17.74
C LEU A 246 -7.26 10.25 -16.47
N LEU A 247 -7.24 11.58 -16.50
CA LEU A 247 -7.00 12.39 -15.30
C LEU A 247 -7.99 12.06 -14.19
N THR A 248 -9.29 12.02 -14.52
CA THR A 248 -10.35 11.70 -13.57
C THR A 248 -10.20 10.29 -13.00
N LEU A 249 -9.87 9.31 -13.86
CA LEU A 249 -9.65 7.93 -13.47
C LEU A 249 -8.47 7.81 -12.49
N LEU A 250 -7.33 8.44 -12.82
CA LEU A 250 -6.11 8.39 -12.01
C LEU A 250 -6.26 9.14 -10.69
N GLN A 251 -6.96 10.27 -10.68
CA GLN A 251 -7.28 10.95 -9.44
C GLN A 251 -8.20 10.11 -8.58
N GLY A 252 -9.15 9.37 -9.18
CA GLY A 252 -10.22 8.61 -8.55
C GLY A 252 -9.88 7.16 -8.18
N HIS A 253 -10.85 6.29 -8.40
CA HIS A 253 -10.78 4.86 -8.10
C HIS A 253 -9.79 4.09 -9.01
N GLY A 254 -9.34 4.70 -10.11
CA GLY A 254 -8.34 4.12 -10.99
C GLY A 254 -6.89 4.33 -10.52
N ALA A 255 -6.65 5.14 -9.48
CA ALA A 255 -5.33 5.38 -8.90
C ALA A 255 -4.60 4.09 -8.52
N GLU A 256 -5.34 3.06 -8.11
CA GLU A 256 -4.78 1.77 -7.70
C GLU A 256 -4.51 0.83 -8.89
N ILE A 257 -5.11 1.05 -10.08
CA ILE A 257 -4.91 0.13 -11.22
C ILE A 257 -3.46 0.16 -11.68
N ILE A 258 -2.87 1.35 -11.68
CA ILE A 258 -1.49 1.57 -12.14
C ILE A 258 -0.45 0.89 -11.24
N ASP A 259 -0.85 0.39 -10.07
CA ASP A 259 -0.02 -0.33 -9.12
C ASP A 259 0.22 -1.80 -9.49
N VAL A 260 -0.72 -2.37 -10.25
CA VAL A 260 -0.70 -3.77 -10.72
C VAL A 260 0.51 -3.99 -11.63
N SER A 261 1.08 -5.20 -11.63
CA SER A 261 2.15 -5.50 -12.59
C SER A 261 1.65 -5.35 -14.01
N HIS A 262 2.49 -4.82 -14.90
CA HIS A 262 2.13 -4.54 -16.29
C HIS A 262 1.55 -5.78 -17.01
N GLU A 263 2.18 -6.94 -16.81
CA GLU A 263 1.70 -8.20 -17.40
C GLU A 263 0.35 -8.65 -16.84
N SER A 264 0.12 -8.46 -15.54
CA SER A 264 -1.18 -8.82 -14.97
C SER A 264 -2.27 -7.88 -15.46
N LEU A 265 -1.99 -6.58 -15.58
CA LEU A 265 -2.93 -5.60 -16.11
C LEU A 265 -3.33 -5.96 -17.55
N LYS A 266 -2.36 -6.19 -18.44
CA LYS A 266 -2.59 -6.62 -19.84
C LYS A 266 -3.43 -7.88 -19.94
N ARG A 267 -3.05 -8.92 -19.20
CA ARG A 267 -3.75 -10.20 -19.20
C ARG A 267 -5.18 -10.07 -18.66
N ASN A 268 -5.37 -9.36 -17.55
CA ASN A 268 -6.69 -9.17 -16.93
C ASN A 268 -7.60 -8.35 -17.84
N PHE A 269 -7.07 -7.28 -18.46
CA PHE A 269 -7.77 -6.48 -19.45
C PHE A 269 -8.22 -7.32 -20.64
N LYS A 270 -7.30 -8.06 -21.29
CA LYS A 270 -7.61 -8.92 -22.45
C LYS A 270 -8.70 -9.92 -22.11
N LYS A 271 -8.60 -10.60 -20.96
CA LYS A 271 -9.59 -11.59 -20.54
C LYS A 271 -10.96 -10.98 -20.21
N LEU A 272 -10.98 -9.81 -19.57
CA LEU A 272 -12.21 -9.05 -19.34
C LEU A 272 -12.87 -8.68 -20.66
N GLN A 273 -12.09 -8.16 -21.61
CA GLN A 273 -12.58 -7.78 -22.93
C GLN A 273 -13.14 -9.00 -23.68
N GLU A 274 -12.40 -10.10 -23.77
CA GLU A 274 -12.86 -11.37 -24.37
C GLU A 274 -14.19 -11.83 -23.74
N LYS A 275 -14.27 -11.82 -22.40
CA LYS A 275 -15.48 -12.24 -21.70
C LYS A 275 -16.66 -11.32 -22.00
N LEU A 276 -16.50 -10.00 -21.92
CA LEU A 276 -17.59 -9.06 -22.18
C LEU A 276 -18.05 -9.11 -23.64
N LEU A 277 -17.14 -9.22 -24.60
CA LEU A 277 -17.49 -9.42 -26.01
C LEU A 277 -18.29 -10.71 -26.22
N SER A 278 -17.93 -11.82 -25.54
CA SER A 278 -18.70 -13.07 -25.59
C SER A 278 -20.11 -12.96 -24.99
N LEU A 279 -20.37 -11.93 -24.18
CA LEU A 279 -21.68 -11.62 -23.60
C LEU A 279 -22.45 -10.56 -24.41
N GLY A 280 -21.96 -10.20 -25.60
CA GLY A 280 -22.60 -9.23 -26.49
C GLY A 280 -22.33 -7.77 -26.15
N CYS A 281 -21.37 -7.48 -25.28
CA CYS A 281 -20.91 -6.11 -25.04
C CYS A 281 -19.95 -5.64 -26.16
N ASN A 282 -19.78 -4.33 -26.29
CA ASN A 282 -18.78 -3.74 -27.18
C ASN A 282 -17.62 -3.10 -26.41
N ASN A 283 -16.63 -2.56 -27.11
CA ASN A 283 -15.47 -1.92 -26.47
C ASN A 283 -15.84 -0.66 -25.66
N THR A 284 -16.93 0.03 -26.03
CA THR A 284 -17.46 1.18 -25.27
C THR A 284 -18.01 0.73 -23.92
N ASP A 285 -18.66 -0.43 -23.84
CA ASP A 285 -19.11 -1.04 -22.58
C ASP A 285 -17.94 -1.42 -21.68
N VAL A 286 -16.88 -2.00 -22.26
CA VAL A 286 -15.65 -2.34 -21.53
C VAL A 286 -15.01 -1.08 -20.94
N LYS A 287 -14.89 0.00 -21.74
CA LYS A 287 -14.41 1.31 -21.29
C LYS A 287 -15.27 1.85 -20.15
N ARG A 288 -16.59 1.88 -20.32
CA ARG A 288 -17.54 2.36 -19.31
C ARG A 288 -17.45 1.59 -18.00
N LEU A 289 -17.29 0.26 -18.05
CA LEU A 289 -17.11 -0.56 -16.86
C LEU A 289 -15.83 -0.20 -16.12
N ILE A 290 -14.69 -0.10 -16.82
CA ILE A 290 -13.41 0.20 -16.17
C ILE A 290 -13.40 1.63 -15.60
N LEU A 291 -14.01 2.59 -16.31
CA LEU A 291 -14.13 3.98 -15.84
C LEU A 291 -15.09 4.16 -14.65
N SER A 292 -15.98 3.20 -14.39
CA SER A 292 -16.90 3.25 -13.24
C SER A 292 -16.50 2.31 -12.10
N TYR A 293 -15.73 1.25 -12.42
CA TYR A 293 -15.39 0.18 -11.51
C TYR A 293 -14.05 -0.48 -11.91
N SER A 294 -12.98 0.30 -11.75
CA SER A 294 -11.58 -0.14 -11.92
C SER A 294 -11.19 -1.42 -11.18
N SER A 295 -11.83 -1.73 -10.05
CA SER A 295 -11.48 -2.86 -9.20
C SER A 295 -11.68 -4.22 -9.89
N VAL A 296 -12.45 -4.24 -10.99
CA VAL A 296 -12.60 -5.39 -11.89
C VAL A 296 -11.26 -5.93 -12.41
N LEU A 297 -10.23 -5.08 -12.53
CA LEU A 297 -8.92 -5.46 -13.07
C LEU A 297 -7.96 -6.07 -12.04
N PHE A 298 -8.31 -6.09 -10.75
CA PHE A 298 -7.44 -6.68 -9.69
C PHE A 298 -7.72 -8.16 -9.45
N GLY A 299 -8.94 -8.61 -9.76
CA GLY A 299 -9.32 -10.01 -9.62
C GLY A 299 -8.62 -10.92 -10.63
N SER A 300 -8.60 -12.21 -10.34
CA SER A 300 -8.21 -13.18 -11.36
C SER A 300 -9.29 -13.26 -12.46
N PRO A 301 -8.90 -13.46 -13.73
CA PRO A 301 -9.86 -13.58 -14.83
C PRO A 301 -10.93 -14.65 -14.63
N SER A 302 -10.56 -15.79 -14.03
CA SER A 302 -11.49 -16.88 -13.72
C SER A 302 -12.50 -16.48 -12.65
N THR A 303 -12.06 -15.79 -11.60
CA THR A 303 -12.96 -15.32 -10.53
C THR A 303 -14.01 -14.36 -11.09
N LEU A 304 -13.60 -13.41 -11.94
CA LEU A 304 -14.54 -12.49 -12.55
C LEU A 304 -15.52 -13.21 -13.48
N SER A 305 -15.02 -14.10 -14.34
CA SER A 305 -15.87 -14.87 -15.25
C SER A 305 -16.93 -15.66 -14.49
N ASN A 306 -16.52 -16.34 -13.40
CA ASN A 306 -17.42 -17.10 -12.55
C ASN A 306 -18.44 -16.21 -11.82
N LYS A 307 -18.07 -14.99 -11.42
CA LYS A 307 -19.00 -14.01 -10.83
C LYS A 307 -20.05 -13.56 -11.84
N LEU A 308 -19.64 -13.22 -13.06
CA LEU A 308 -20.57 -12.85 -14.14
C LEU A 308 -21.53 -14.01 -14.46
N ASP A 309 -21.00 -15.22 -14.63
CA ASP A 309 -21.82 -16.40 -14.91
C ASP A 309 -22.80 -16.72 -13.78
N CYS A 310 -22.40 -16.51 -12.52
CA CYS A 310 -23.27 -16.67 -11.37
C CYS A 310 -24.46 -15.71 -11.39
N LEU A 311 -24.22 -14.42 -11.67
CA LEU A 311 -25.27 -13.40 -11.72
C LEU A 311 -26.21 -13.65 -12.90
N MET A 312 -25.67 -13.98 -14.08
CA MET A 312 -26.48 -14.27 -15.26
C MET A 312 -27.34 -15.52 -15.10
N LYS A 313 -26.81 -16.58 -14.49
CA LYS A 313 -27.60 -17.78 -14.13
C LYS A 313 -28.74 -17.46 -13.16
N GLY A 314 -28.59 -16.41 -12.35
CA GLY A 314 -29.63 -15.88 -11.47
C GLY A 314 -30.58 -14.88 -12.14
N GLY A 315 -30.66 -14.85 -13.47
CA GLY A 315 -31.60 -14.00 -14.21
C GLY A 315 -31.18 -12.55 -14.41
N ILE A 316 -29.95 -12.18 -14.03
CA ILE A 316 -29.45 -10.80 -14.18
C ILE A 316 -28.80 -10.59 -15.54
N THR A 317 -29.23 -9.55 -16.24
CA THR A 317 -28.66 -9.21 -17.55
C THR A 317 -27.30 -8.52 -17.42
N ILE A 318 -26.44 -8.66 -18.44
CA ILE A 318 -25.14 -7.98 -18.46
C ILE A 318 -25.28 -6.46 -18.39
N LYS A 319 -26.32 -5.88 -18.98
CA LYS A 319 -26.60 -4.44 -18.93
C LYS A 319 -26.79 -3.95 -17.49
N GLN A 320 -27.60 -4.66 -16.70
CA GLN A 320 -27.79 -4.34 -15.28
C GLN A 320 -26.48 -4.40 -14.48
N ILE A 321 -25.60 -5.36 -14.79
CA ILE A 321 -24.28 -5.47 -14.16
C ILE A 321 -23.40 -4.27 -14.53
N LEU A 322 -23.39 -3.86 -15.80
CA LEU A 322 -22.64 -2.68 -16.25
C LEU A 322 -23.13 -1.38 -15.61
N ASP A 323 -24.44 -1.27 -15.37
CA ASP A 323 -25.04 -0.11 -14.69
C ASP A 323 -24.77 -0.15 -13.18
N LYS A 324 -24.60 -1.34 -12.59
CA LYS A 324 -24.38 -1.52 -11.15
C LYS A 324 -23.20 -2.45 -10.82
N PRO A 325 -21.96 -2.13 -11.22
CA PRO A 325 -20.85 -3.06 -11.17
C PRO A 325 -20.40 -3.45 -9.76
N LYS A 326 -20.75 -2.66 -8.73
CA LYS A 326 -20.46 -2.96 -7.31
C LYS A 326 -21.05 -4.28 -6.82
N VAL A 327 -22.05 -4.85 -7.50
CA VAL A 327 -22.50 -6.22 -7.19
C VAL A 327 -21.34 -7.22 -7.28
N LEU A 328 -20.31 -6.95 -8.09
CA LEU A 328 -19.12 -7.77 -8.26
C LEU A 328 -18.16 -7.74 -7.06
N ASP A 329 -18.34 -6.86 -6.07
CA ASP A 329 -17.51 -6.82 -4.86
C ASP A 329 -17.69 -8.08 -4.00
N PHE A 330 -18.87 -8.69 -4.06
CA PHE A 330 -19.23 -9.82 -3.20
C PHE A 330 -18.63 -11.15 -3.67
N SER A 331 -18.49 -12.08 -2.74
CA SER A 331 -18.05 -13.44 -3.05
C SER A 331 -19.13 -14.19 -3.83
N ILE A 332 -18.73 -15.21 -4.61
CA ILE A 332 -19.68 -16.05 -5.35
C ILE A 332 -20.67 -16.75 -4.41
N SER A 333 -20.23 -17.19 -3.23
CA SER A 333 -21.13 -17.80 -2.24
C SER A 333 -22.17 -16.81 -1.73
N THR A 334 -21.76 -15.57 -1.42
CA THR A 334 -22.70 -14.51 -1.02
C THR A 334 -23.68 -14.19 -2.15
N MET A 335 -23.21 -14.08 -3.39
CA MET A 335 -24.08 -13.84 -4.55
C MET A 335 -25.11 -14.96 -4.71
N LYS A 336 -24.68 -16.23 -4.69
CA LYS A 336 -25.58 -17.39 -4.80
C LYS A 336 -26.64 -17.40 -3.70
N HIS A 337 -26.22 -17.20 -2.45
CA HIS A 337 -27.15 -17.15 -1.33
C HIS A 337 -28.20 -16.04 -1.53
N ARG A 338 -27.77 -14.82 -1.84
CA ARG A 338 -28.68 -13.69 -2.06
C ARG A 338 -29.63 -13.92 -3.24
N LEU A 339 -29.12 -14.46 -4.34
CA LEU A 339 -29.95 -14.83 -5.49
C LEU A 339 -30.99 -15.88 -5.10
N ASN A 340 -30.62 -16.91 -4.35
CA ASN A 340 -31.56 -17.95 -3.93
C ASN A 340 -32.68 -17.38 -3.04
N GLU A 341 -32.37 -16.53 -2.06
CA GLU A 341 -33.39 -15.88 -1.24
C GLU A 341 -34.29 -14.96 -2.06
N LEU A 342 -33.75 -14.24 -3.03
CA LEU A 342 -34.54 -13.37 -3.90
C LEU A 342 -35.46 -14.14 -4.87
N HIS A 343 -35.03 -15.30 -5.34
CA HIS A 343 -35.90 -16.18 -6.14
C HIS A 343 -37.04 -16.77 -5.30
N ARG A 344 -36.82 -17.03 -4.01
CA ARG A 344 -37.88 -17.55 -3.11
C ARG A 344 -39.04 -16.58 -2.94
N VAL A 345 -38.75 -15.29 -2.97
CA VAL A 345 -39.73 -14.19 -2.84
C VAL A 345 -40.16 -13.63 -4.20
N ALA A 346 -39.92 -14.37 -5.29
CA ALA A 346 -40.23 -13.99 -6.67
C ALA A 346 -39.76 -12.57 -7.05
N TYR A 347 -38.59 -12.13 -6.54
CA TYR A 347 -38.12 -10.76 -6.72
C TYR A 347 -37.88 -10.42 -8.20
N ASP A 348 -38.54 -9.38 -8.68
CA ASP A 348 -38.39 -8.91 -10.05
C ASP A 348 -37.19 -7.97 -10.20
N PHE A 349 -36.07 -8.51 -10.69
CA PHE A 349 -34.86 -7.74 -11.01
C PHE A 349 -35.06 -6.71 -12.11
N LYS A 350 -36.02 -6.89 -13.02
CA LYS A 350 -36.25 -5.98 -14.15
C LYS A 350 -36.83 -4.65 -13.67
N ASN A 351 -37.83 -4.72 -12.78
CA ASN A 351 -38.52 -3.54 -12.26
C ASN A 351 -37.79 -2.92 -11.05
N ASN A 352 -37.24 -3.75 -10.15
CA ASN A 352 -36.63 -3.26 -8.91
C ASN A 352 -35.11 -3.08 -8.98
N GLY A 353 -34.47 -3.56 -10.05
CA GLY A 353 -33.02 -3.50 -10.24
C GLY A 353 -32.23 -4.42 -9.31
N ILE A 354 -30.90 -4.35 -9.43
CA ILE A 354 -29.97 -5.26 -8.74
C ILE A 354 -29.23 -4.64 -7.55
N ALA A 355 -29.56 -3.41 -7.17
CA ALA A 355 -28.87 -2.69 -6.09
C ALA A 355 -28.98 -3.41 -4.73
N ILE A 356 -30.02 -4.21 -4.51
CA ILE A 356 -30.14 -5.00 -3.28
C ILE A 356 -28.95 -5.95 -3.08
N LEU A 357 -28.36 -6.45 -4.17
CA LEU A 357 -27.25 -7.39 -4.15
C LEU A 357 -25.92 -6.77 -3.71
N ASP A 358 -25.80 -5.43 -3.72
CA ASP A 358 -24.58 -4.75 -3.28
C ASP A 358 -24.69 -4.10 -1.89
N THR A 359 -25.77 -4.40 -1.16
CA THR A 359 -25.99 -3.89 0.19
C THR A 359 -25.21 -4.67 1.26
N SER A 360 -25.08 -4.11 2.47
CA SER A 360 -24.54 -4.84 3.62
C SER A 360 -25.46 -5.98 4.06
N HIS A 361 -24.95 -6.97 4.78
CA HIS A 361 -25.74 -8.10 5.28
C HIS A 361 -27.03 -7.67 5.99
N LYS A 362 -26.89 -6.80 7.00
CA LYS A 362 -28.03 -6.25 7.76
C LYS A 362 -29.07 -5.56 6.88
N ARG A 363 -28.64 -4.83 5.84
CA ARG A 363 -29.56 -4.14 4.91
C ARG A 363 -30.24 -5.11 3.95
N PHE A 364 -29.51 -6.13 3.50
CA PHE A 364 -30.06 -7.20 2.67
C PHE A 364 -31.17 -7.94 3.41
N GLU A 365 -30.92 -8.39 4.65
CA GLU A 365 -31.91 -9.07 5.49
C GLU A 365 -33.14 -8.21 5.75
N ALA A 366 -32.94 -6.96 6.20
CA ALA A 366 -34.06 -6.06 6.48
C ALA A 366 -34.91 -5.74 5.23
N LYS A 367 -34.32 -5.77 4.03
CA LYS A 367 -35.09 -5.59 2.78
C LYS A 367 -35.79 -6.89 2.38
N LEU A 368 -35.16 -8.05 2.59
CA LEU A 368 -35.77 -9.35 2.36
C LEU A 368 -36.98 -9.59 3.27
N GLU A 369 -36.88 -9.25 4.55
CA GLU A 369 -38.01 -9.31 5.50
C GLU A 369 -39.20 -8.51 5.00
N LYS A 370 -38.98 -7.27 4.55
CA LYS A 370 -40.06 -6.42 4.00
C LYS A 370 -40.75 -7.03 2.79
N LEU A 371 -39.97 -7.67 1.91
CA LEU A 371 -40.51 -8.34 0.72
C LEU A 371 -41.37 -9.57 1.09
N ASN A 372 -41.06 -10.25 2.20
CA ASN A 372 -41.87 -11.36 2.71
C ASN A 372 -43.21 -10.92 3.34
N TYR A 373 -43.37 -9.64 3.70
CA TYR A 373 -44.62 -9.10 4.26
C TYR A 373 -45.51 -8.41 3.21
N GLU A 374 -45.05 -8.29 1.97
CA GLU A 374 -45.79 -7.68 0.86
C GLU A 374 -46.50 -8.73 -0.04
N GLU A 375 -46.45 -10.02 0.33
CA GLU A 375 -47.35 -11.10 -0.13
C GLU A 375 -48.51 -11.27 0.86
#